data_AF-A0A0J7K411-F1
#
_entry.id   AF-A0A0J7K411-F1
#
_cell.length_a   1.000
_cell.length_b   1.000
_cell.length_c   1.000
_cell.angle_alpha   90.00
_cell.angle_beta   90.00
_cell.angle_gamma   90.00
#
_symmetry.space_group_name_H-M   'P 1'
#
loop_
_entity.id
_entity.type
_entity.pdbx_description
1 polymer ?
#
loop_
_entity_poly.entity_id
_entity_poly.type
_entity_poly.pdbx_seq_one_letter_code
_entity_poly.pdbx_strand_id
1 'polypeptide(L)'
;MLLGNKRFDICKDDSIIIDKVRYIGTPGLYELIFKRIPNDDIYTEDDMQKYKSILLATNAHKRNYDAQGHLRSNRGYKYKQIIAPLMSIEPKKPKSGRGVSMPRAMTLPNDKIDYVHWDDPNELVDRLRLLDASRQAGHNAHDNEILSIIEELREAGIIIN
;
A
#
# COMPACT_ATOMS: atom_id res chain seq x y z
N MET A 1 -5.21 13.95 -7.40
CA MET A 1 -4.09 13.03 -7.04
C MET A 1 -3.91 12.00 -8.15
N LEU A 2 -2.84 11.20 -8.18
CA LEU A 2 -2.72 10.07 -9.11
C LEU A 2 -2.83 8.74 -8.36
N LEU A 3 -3.54 7.78 -8.95
CA LEU A 3 -3.52 6.38 -8.56
C LEU A 3 -3.11 5.58 -9.79
N GLY A 4 -1.96 4.91 -9.72
CA GLY A 4 -1.35 4.28 -10.88
C GLY A 4 -1.13 5.28 -12.02
N ASN A 5 -1.69 5.01 -13.20
CA ASN A 5 -1.61 5.89 -14.37
C ASN A 5 -2.85 6.79 -14.58
N LYS A 6 -3.78 6.86 -13.62
CA LYS A 6 -5.01 7.66 -13.75
C LYS A 6 -5.13 8.71 -12.66
N ARG A 7 -5.91 9.75 -12.97
CA ARG A 7 -6.34 10.75 -11.98
C ARG A 7 -7.32 10.13 -11.00
N PHE A 8 -7.09 10.44 -9.74
CA PHE A 8 -7.91 10.06 -8.60
C PHE A 8 -8.34 11.35 -7.91
N ASP A 9 -9.65 11.54 -7.80
CA ASP A 9 -10.28 12.70 -7.19
C ASP A 9 -11.40 12.25 -6.24
N ILE A 10 -11.59 12.98 -5.14
CA ILE A 10 -12.65 12.76 -4.15
C ILE A 10 -13.62 13.95 -4.22
N CYS A 11 -14.90 13.67 -4.36
CA CYS A 11 -15.95 14.69 -4.38
C CYS A 11 -16.39 15.10 -2.97
N LYS A 12 -17.13 16.22 -2.88
CA LYS A 12 -17.70 16.72 -1.61
C LYS A 12 -18.71 15.79 -0.96
N ASP A 13 -19.26 14.84 -1.72
CA ASP A 13 -20.18 13.81 -1.22
C ASP A 13 -19.48 12.47 -1.01
N ASP A 14 -18.16 12.52 -0.78
CA ASP A 14 -17.28 11.37 -0.57
C ASP A 14 -17.27 10.35 -1.70
N SER A 15 -17.77 10.67 -2.90
CA SER A 15 -17.62 9.79 -4.05
C SER A 15 -16.22 9.86 -4.66
N ILE A 16 -15.73 8.71 -5.12
CA ILE A 16 -14.40 8.57 -5.73
C ILE A 16 -14.55 8.63 -7.24
N ILE A 17 -13.77 9.48 -7.91
CA ILE A 17 -13.72 9.58 -9.38
C ILE A 17 -12.36 9.10 -9.87
N ILE A 18 -12.39 8.08 -10.75
CA ILE A 18 -11.20 7.52 -11.39
C ILE A 18 -11.52 7.29 -12.86
N ASP A 19 -10.73 7.88 -13.75
CA ASP A 19 -10.90 7.74 -15.22
C ASP A 19 -12.33 8.02 -15.71
N LYS A 20 -12.99 9.04 -15.14
CA LYS A 20 -14.39 9.41 -15.39
C LYS A 20 -15.44 8.41 -14.88
N VAL A 21 -15.02 7.33 -14.22
CA VAL A 21 -15.90 6.40 -13.51
C VAL A 21 -16.08 6.89 -12.08
N ARG A 22 -17.32 6.86 -11.61
CA ARG A 22 -17.70 7.27 -10.26
C ARG A 22 -17.99 6.04 -9.40
N TYR A 23 -17.37 5.98 -8.24
CA TYR A 23 -17.60 4.97 -7.22
C TYR A 23 -18.19 5.63 -5.97
N ILE A 24 -19.10 4.92 -5.30
CA ILE A 24 -19.58 5.32 -3.98
C ILE A 24 -18.41 5.14 -3.01
N GLY A 25 -18.02 6.19 -2.29
CA GLY A 25 -16.98 6.08 -1.27
C GLY A 25 -17.55 5.45 -0.01
N THR A 26 -17.21 4.17 0.19
CA THR A 26 -17.49 3.44 1.41
C THR A 26 -16.24 3.45 2.30
N PRO A 27 -16.38 3.37 3.63
CA PRO A 27 -15.24 3.22 4.52
C PRO A 27 -14.34 2.03 4.12
N GLY A 28 -14.94 0.90 3.76
CA GLY A 28 -14.23 -0.29 3.28
C GLY A 28 -13.44 -0.06 2.00
N LEU A 29 -13.98 0.66 1.02
CA LEU A 29 -13.26 0.96 -0.21
C LEU A 29 -12.10 1.93 0.04
N TYR A 30 -12.30 2.92 0.92
CA TYR A 30 -11.23 3.84 1.33
C TYR A 30 -10.11 3.13 2.07
N GLU A 31 -10.45 2.21 2.97
CA GLU A 31 -9.52 1.35 3.69
C GLU A 31 -8.64 0.55 2.71
N LEU A 32 -9.27 -0.10 1.73
CA LEU A 32 -8.59 -0.87 0.69
C LEU A 32 -7.72 0.00 -0.23
N ILE A 33 -8.03 1.27 -0.45
CA ILE A 33 -7.24 2.14 -1.31
C ILE A 33 -6.05 2.72 -0.54
N PHE A 34 -6.28 3.31 0.63
CA PHE A 34 -5.29 4.13 1.32
C PHE A 34 -4.43 3.37 2.32
N LYS A 35 -4.97 2.41 3.08
CA LYS A 35 -4.20 1.76 4.13
C LYS A 35 -3.24 0.69 3.58
N ARG A 36 -2.04 0.63 4.17
CA ARG A 36 -1.02 -0.40 3.85
C ARG A 36 -1.38 -1.76 4.42
N ILE A 37 -2.03 -1.76 5.58
CA ILE A 37 -2.56 -2.93 6.27
C ILE A 37 -4.05 -2.61 6.54
N PRO A 38 -4.94 -2.92 5.59
CA PRO A 38 -6.38 -2.75 5.77
C PRO A 38 -6.88 -3.58 6.95
N ASN A 39 -7.88 -3.08 7.68
CA ASN A 39 -8.62 -3.88 8.62
C ASN A 39 -9.66 -4.74 7.88
N ASP A 40 -9.53 -6.06 8.01
CA ASP A 40 -10.37 -7.07 7.34
C ASP A 40 -11.85 -7.01 7.77
N ASP A 41 -12.16 -6.38 8.92
CA ASP A 41 -13.53 -6.22 9.42
C ASP A 41 -14.29 -5.02 8.82
N ILE A 42 -13.60 -4.11 8.11
CA ILE A 42 -14.18 -2.84 7.64
C ILE A 42 -14.72 -2.93 6.21
N TYR A 43 -14.13 -3.79 5.37
CA TYR A 43 -14.48 -3.86 3.94
C TYR A 43 -15.34 -5.08 3.59
N THR A 44 -16.23 -4.89 2.62
CA THR A 44 -17.13 -5.92 2.13
C THR A 44 -16.62 -6.56 0.84
N GLU A 45 -17.24 -7.67 0.42
CA GLU A 45 -16.93 -8.30 -0.88
C GLU A 45 -17.19 -7.33 -2.05
N ASP A 46 -18.23 -6.49 -1.95
CA ASP A 46 -18.54 -5.47 -2.95
C ASP A 46 -17.43 -4.40 -3.05
N ASP A 47 -16.88 -3.99 -1.91
CA ASP A 47 -15.71 -3.09 -1.87
C ASP A 47 -14.50 -3.76 -2.51
N MET A 48 -14.31 -5.07 -2.31
CA MET A 48 -13.24 -5.85 -2.91
C MET A 48 -13.35 -5.90 -4.45
N GLN A 49 -14.56 -6.09 -4.99
CA GLN A 49 -14.82 -6.06 -6.44
C GLN A 49 -14.60 -4.66 -7.04
N LYS A 50 -15.07 -3.61 -6.35
CA LYS A 50 -14.82 -2.22 -6.76
C LYS A 50 -13.33 -1.92 -6.74
N TYR A 51 -12.62 -2.29 -5.67
CA TYR A 51 -11.19 -2.11 -5.55
C TYR A 51 -10.43 -2.83 -6.66
N LYS A 52 -10.82 -4.07 -7.01
CA LYS A 52 -10.28 -4.78 -8.17
C LYS A 52 -10.49 -4.00 -9.47
N SER A 53 -11.69 -3.47 -9.71
CA SER A 53 -11.97 -2.67 -10.91
C SER A 53 -11.08 -1.42 -10.99
N ILE A 54 -10.84 -0.77 -9.85
CA ILE A 54 -9.96 0.40 -9.74
C ILE A 54 -8.52 0.01 -10.07
N LEU A 55 -8.02 -1.08 -9.49
CA LEU A 55 -6.65 -1.55 -9.77
C LEU A 55 -6.44 -1.87 -11.25
N LEU A 56 -7.46 -2.45 -11.91
CA LEU A 56 -7.43 -2.75 -13.35
C LEU A 56 -7.46 -1.47 -14.20
N ALA A 57 -8.36 -0.53 -13.89
CA ALA A 57 -8.50 0.72 -14.62
C ALA A 57 -7.25 1.61 -14.53
N THR A 58 -6.55 1.56 -13.39
CA THR A 58 -5.38 2.40 -13.09
C THR A 58 -4.04 1.73 -13.35
N ASN A 59 -4.03 0.43 -13.64
CA ASN A 59 -2.81 -0.39 -13.68
C ASN A 59 -1.91 -0.23 -12.44
N ALA A 60 -2.45 0.20 -11.28
CA ALA A 60 -1.67 0.43 -10.07
C ALA A 60 -0.95 -0.83 -9.55
N HIS A 61 -1.50 -2.00 -9.90
CA HIS A 61 -0.93 -3.31 -9.60
C HIS A 61 0.21 -3.73 -10.55
N LYS A 62 0.47 -3.01 -11.65
CA LYS A 62 1.51 -3.34 -12.64
C LYS A 62 2.76 -2.50 -12.46
N ARG A 63 3.90 -3.03 -12.92
CA ARG A 63 5.17 -2.29 -12.95
C ARG A 63 5.04 -1.09 -13.88
N ASN A 64 5.55 0.06 -13.44
CA ASN A 64 5.50 1.34 -14.16
C ASN A 64 4.09 1.78 -14.56
N TYR A 65 3.04 1.18 -13.95
CA TYR A 65 1.64 1.43 -14.29
C TYR A 65 1.32 1.18 -15.78
N ASP A 66 2.12 0.33 -16.43
CA ASP A 66 1.95 -0.05 -17.81
C ASP A 66 0.90 -1.16 -17.92
N ALA A 67 -0.03 -1.01 -18.85
CA ALA A 67 -1.04 -2.03 -19.14
C ALA A 67 -0.43 -3.35 -19.64
N GLN A 68 0.74 -3.31 -20.29
CA GLN A 68 1.50 -4.51 -20.67
C GLN A 68 2.54 -4.92 -19.62
N GLY A 69 2.67 -4.15 -18.54
CA GLY A 69 3.59 -4.40 -17.46
C GLY A 69 3.26 -5.65 -16.67
N HIS A 70 4.30 -6.32 -16.18
CA HIS A 70 4.15 -7.45 -15.26
C HIS A 70 3.57 -6.99 -13.92
N LEU A 71 2.90 -7.91 -13.21
CA LEU A 71 2.39 -7.68 -11.86
C LEU A 71 3.53 -7.21 -10.92
N ARG A 72 3.31 -6.09 -10.23
CA ARG A 72 4.26 -5.52 -9.27
C ARG A 72 4.15 -6.24 -7.93
N SER A 73 4.81 -7.39 -7.87
CA SER A 73 4.90 -8.18 -6.64
C SER A 73 5.71 -7.48 -5.55
N ASN A 74 5.27 -7.60 -4.30
CA ASN A 74 6.01 -7.18 -3.12
C ASN A 74 5.70 -8.09 -1.91
N ARG A 75 6.46 -7.94 -0.82
CA ARG A 75 6.32 -8.80 0.37
C ARG A 75 5.25 -8.33 1.36
N GLY A 76 4.60 -7.20 1.12
CA GLY A 76 3.64 -6.57 2.04
C GLY A 76 2.32 -7.32 2.17
N TYR A 77 1.65 -7.10 3.29
CA TYR A 77 0.38 -7.75 3.64
C TYR A 77 -0.67 -7.58 2.55
N LYS A 78 -0.97 -6.33 2.20
CA LYS A 78 -1.96 -5.96 1.18
C LYS A 78 -1.72 -6.62 -0.17
N TYR A 79 -0.45 -6.76 -0.58
CA TYR A 79 -0.16 -7.48 -1.83
C TYR A 79 -0.46 -8.97 -1.69
N LYS A 80 0.07 -9.62 -0.65
CA LYS A 80 -0.04 -11.07 -0.47
C LYS A 80 -1.47 -11.55 -0.24
N GLN A 81 -2.22 -10.83 0.59
CA GLN A 81 -3.55 -11.27 1.03
C GLN A 81 -4.68 -10.73 0.17
N ILE A 82 -4.50 -9.56 -0.45
CA ILE A 82 -5.60 -8.88 -1.16
C ILE A 82 -5.31 -8.79 -2.66
N ILE A 83 -4.26 -8.09 -3.06
CA ILE A 83 -4.02 -7.79 -4.49
C ILE A 83 -3.67 -9.05 -5.29
N ALA A 84 -2.77 -9.91 -4.81
CA ALA A 84 -2.34 -11.08 -5.55
C ALA A 84 -3.48 -12.10 -5.76
N PRO A 85 -4.31 -12.42 -4.74
CA PRO A 85 -5.51 -13.23 -4.93
C PRO A 85 -6.52 -12.60 -5.89
N LEU A 86 -6.80 -11.29 -5.77
CA LEU A 86 -7.74 -10.58 -6.65
C LEU A 86 -7.32 -10.57 -8.13
N MET A 87 -6.02 -10.58 -8.40
CA MET A 87 -5.46 -10.61 -9.76
C MET A 87 -5.29 -12.04 -10.31
N SER A 88 -5.35 -13.04 -9.43
CA SER A 88 -5.20 -14.46 -9.78
C SER A 88 -6.56 -15.16 -9.84
N ILE A 89 -7.48 -14.67 -10.67
CA ILE A 89 -8.77 -15.37 -10.88
C ILE A 89 -8.65 -16.33 -12.05
N GLU A 90 -8.11 -17.52 -11.75
CA GLU A 90 -8.78 -18.78 -12.07
C GLU A 90 -8.67 -19.65 -10.81
N PRO A 91 -9.71 -20.43 -10.43
CA PRO A 91 -9.52 -21.53 -9.51
C PRO A 91 -8.60 -22.54 -10.21
N LYS A 92 -7.29 -22.40 -10.02
CA LYS A 92 -6.34 -23.41 -10.46
C LYS A 92 -6.63 -24.65 -9.65
N LYS A 93 -7.25 -25.65 -10.30
CA LYS A 93 -7.22 -27.05 -9.85
C LYS A 93 -5.82 -27.35 -9.29
N PRO A 94 -5.68 -28.10 -8.19
CA PRO A 94 -4.38 -28.41 -7.62
C PRO A 94 -3.55 -29.12 -8.68
N LYS A 95 -2.58 -28.42 -9.29
CA LYS A 95 -1.57 -29.06 -10.11
C LYS A 95 -0.63 -29.76 -9.15
N SER A 96 -0.86 -31.06 -8.98
CA SER A 96 0.13 -31.99 -8.47
C SER A 96 1.37 -31.89 -9.36
N GLY A 97 2.31 -31.06 -8.94
CA GLY A 97 3.66 -30.96 -9.48
C GLY A 97 4.60 -31.42 -8.39
N ARG A 98 4.90 -32.72 -8.37
CA ARG A 98 5.88 -33.32 -7.47
C ARG A 98 7.25 -32.71 -7.76
N GLY A 99 7.74 -31.89 -6.83
CA GLY A 99 9.04 -31.22 -6.94
C GLY A 99 9.60 -30.88 -5.56
N VAL A 100 10.26 -31.88 -4.96
CA VAL A 100 11.16 -31.83 -3.80
C VAL A 100 10.51 -31.60 -2.43
N SER A 101 10.56 -32.67 -1.63
CA SER A 101 10.30 -32.76 -0.19
C SER A 101 10.88 -31.56 0.57
N MET A 102 10.03 -30.87 1.33
CA MET A 102 10.44 -29.88 2.32
C MET A 102 11.13 -30.59 3.50
N PRO A 103 12.43 -30.37 3.78
CA PRO A 103 12.97 -30.69 5.08
C PRO A 103 12.36 -29.71 6.09
N ARG A 104 11.58 -30.24 7.02
CA ARG A 104 11.08 -29.53 8.19
C ARG A 104 12.27 -29.24 9.11
N ALA A 105 12.89 -28.08 8.95
CA ALA A 105 13.76 -27.46 9.95
C ALA A 105 13.78 -25.95 9.72
N MET A 106 13.04 -25.22 10.55
CA MET A 106 13.21 -23.77 10.69
C MET A 106 14.60 -23.52 11.28
N THR A 107 15.53 -23.05 10.46
CA THR A 107 16.70 -22.33 10.96
C THR A 107 16.47 -20.87 10.58
N LEU A 108 15.96 -20.09 11.54
CA LEU A 108 15.91 -18.63 11.43
C LEU A 108 17.35 -18.11 11.51
N PRO A 109 17.90 -17.44 10.48
CA PRO A 109 19.08 -16.62 10.66
C PRO A 109 18.67 -15.44 11.54
N ASN A 110 19.41 -15.25 12.63
CA ASN A 110 19.19 -14.27 13.70
C ASN A 110 19.46 -12.81 13.28
N ASP A 111 19.19 -12.45 12.02
CA ASP A 111 19.30 -11.07 11.56
C ASP A 111 18.00 -10.37 11.93
N LYS A 112 17.96 -9.99 13.20
CA LYS A 112 17.00 -9.11 13.85
C LYS A 112 16.89 -7.85 13.00
N ILE A 113 15.91 -7.81 12.10
CA ILE A 113 15.46 -6.57 11.50
C ILE A 113 14.85 -5.81 12.67
N ASP A 114 15.61 -4.86 13.22
CA ASP A 114 15.15 -3.99 14.31
C ASP A 114 14.01 -3.13 13.78
N TYR A 115 12.80 -3.67 13.91
CA TYR A 115 11.55 -2.99 13.67
C TYR A 115 11.34 -2.05 14.85
N VAL A 116 11.84 -0.82 14.74
CA VAL A 116 11.61 0.20 15.76
C VAL A 116 10.15 0.66 15.66
N HIS A 117 9.36 0.29 16.64
CA HIS A 117 8.02 0.80 16.88
C HIS A 117 8.19 2.15 17.60
N TRP A 118 7.87 3.25 16.93
CA TRP A 118 8.01 4.59 17.52
C TRP A 118 6.68 4.93 18.23
N ASP A 119 6.68 4.81 19.55
CA ASP A 119 5.50 5.04 20.41
C ASP A 119 5.32 6.53 20.80
N ASP A 120 6.35 7.38 20.63
CA ASP A 120 6.34 8.80 21.01
C ASP A 120 6.46 9.75 19.78
N PRO A 121 5.49 10.64 19.55
CA PRO A 121 5.55 11.61 18.45
C PRO A 121 6.70 12.61 18.49
N ASN A 122 7.32 12.84 19.64
CA ASN A 122 8.47 13.76 19.73
C ASN A 122 9.71 13.20 19.01
N GLU A 123 9.87 11.88 18.99
CA GLU A 123 11.00 11.21 18.32
C GLU A 123 10.87 11.31 16.78
N LEU A 124 9.63 11.38 16.26
CA LEU A 124 9.35 11.64 14.85
C LEU A 124 9.74 13.06 14.43
N VAL A 125 9.48 14.04 15.29
CA VAL A 125 9.84 15.46 15.04
C VAL A 125 11.37 15.64 15.04
N ASP A 126 12.09 14.97 15.95
CA ASP A 126 13.56 15.03 15.99
C ASP A 126 14.20 14.37 14.77
N ARG A 127 13.64 13.24 14.30
CA ARG A 127 14.08 12.58 13.06
C ARG A 127 13.80 13.44 11.83
N LEU A 128 12.63 14.08 11.76
CA LEU A 128 12.30 15.01 10.68
C LEU A 128 13.28 16.19 10.63
N ARG A 129 13.64 16.72 11.80
CA ARG A 129 14.61 17.83 11.92
C ARG A 129 16.01 17.43 11.42
N LEU A 130 16.43 16.20 11.72
CA LEU A 130 17.71 15.65 11.25
C LEU A 130 17.72 15.47 9.71
N LEU A 131 16.61 14.99 9.15
CA LEU A 131 16.46 14.80 7.70
C LEU A 131 16.38 16.13 6.94
N ASP A 132 15.74 17.16 7.52
CA ASP A 132 15.69 18.50 6.92
C ASP A 132 17.08 19.15 6.86
N ALA A 133 17.90 18.97 7.90
CA ALA A 133 19.30 19.42 7.90
C ALA A 133 20.16 18.71 6.82
N SER A 134 19.95 17.40 6.61
CA SER A 134 20.61 16.63 5.55
C SER A 134 20.19 17.10 4.14
N ARG A 135 18.92 17.44 3.96
CA ARG A 135 18.39 17.98 2.71
C ARG A 135 18.91 19.39 2.42
N GLN A 136 19.00 20.26 3.44
CA GLN A 136 19.61 21.59 3.30
C GLN A 136 21.10 21.51 2.93
N ALA A 137 21.78 20.42 3.29
CA ALA A 137 23.15 20.12 2.85
C ALA A 137 23.23 19.52 1.42
N GLY A 138 22.11 19.37 0.71
CA GLY A 138 22.05 18.96 -0.70
C GLY A 138 21.80 17.46 -0.97
N HIS A 139 21.48 16.66 0.05
CA HIS A 139 21.21 15.23 -0.10
C HIS A 139 19.70 14.92 -0.21
N ASN A 140 19.22 14.66 -1.43
CA ASN A 140 17.80 14.39 -1.73
C ASN A 140 17.40 12.89 -1.67
N ALA A 141 18.29 12.02 -1.16
CA ALA A 141 18.03 10.57 -1.12
C ALA A 141 16.92 10.17 -0.12
N HIS A 142 16.48 11.11 0.73
CA HIS A 142 15.60 10.85 1.88
C HIS A 142 14.19 11.44 1.73
N ASP A 143 13.81 11.91 0.54
CA ASP A 143 12.50 12.52 0.30
C ASP A 143 11.33 11.59 0.63
N ASN A 144 11.51 10.28 0.41
CA ASN A 144 10.50 9.27 0.74
C ASN A 144 10.32 9.08 2.26
N GLU A 145 11.38 9.29 3.04
CA GLU A 145 11.35 9.18 4.50
C GLU A 145 10.74 10.44 5.13
N ILE A 146 11.06 11.61 4.58
CA ILE A 146 10.46 12.90 4.96
C ILE A 146 8.95 12.89 4.70
N LEU A 147 8.52 12.40 3.52
CA LEU A 147 7.09 12.25 3.20
C LEU A 147 6.39 11.31 4.18
N SER A 148 7.02 10.17 4.53
CA SER A 148 6.47 9.21 5.49
C SER A 148 6.28 9.80 6.89
N ILE A 149 7.18 10.67 7.35
CA ILE A 149 7.11 11.28 8.70
C ILE A 149 6.06 12.41 8.75
N ILE A 150 5.98 13.23 7.70
CA ILE A 150 4.94 14.28 7.60
C ILE A 150 3.54 13.66 7.57
N GLU A 151 3.39 12.50 6.95
CA GLU A 151 2.13 11.77 6.90
C GLU A 151 1.74 11.17 8.26
N GLU A 152 2.69 10.59 9.01
CA GLU A 152 2.44 10.12 10.39
C GLU A 152 2.09 11.25 11.36
N LEU A 153 2.79 12.39 11.31
CA LEU A 153 2.49 13.54 12.17
C LEU A 153 1.12 14.17 11.88
N ARG A 154 0.63 14.03 10.64
CA ARG A 154 -0.73 14.42 10.26
C ARG A 154 -1.77 13.42 10.76
N GLU A 155 -1.50 12.11 10.64
CA GLU A 155 -2.39 11.06 11.15
C GLU A 155 -2.53 11.10 12.68
N ALA A 156 -1.48 11.51 13.40
CA ALA A 156 -1.50 11.75 14.84
C ALA A 156 -2.25 13.05 15.25
N GLY A 157 -2.69 13.86 14.28
CA GLY A 157 -3.39 15.13 14.52
C GLY A 157 -2.51 16.25 15.10
N ILE A 158 -1.18 16.10 15.02
CA ILE A 158 -0.20 17.01 15.64
C ILE A 158 0.04 18.24 14.75
N ILE A 159 -0.02 18.05 13.44
CA ILE A 159 0.06 19.13 12.45
C ILE A 159 -1.22 19.20 11.63
N ILE A 160 -1.80 20.39 11.59
CA ILE A 160 -2.98 20.73 10.81
C ILE A 160 -2.55 21.64 9.65
N ASN A 161 -3.28 21.55 8.54
CA ASN A 161 -2.91 22.18 7.28
C ASN A 161 -2.94 23.71 7.30
#